data_AF-A0A377AQY1-F1
#
_entry.id   AF-A0A377AQY1-F1
#
_cell.length_a   1.000
_cell.length_b   1.000
_cell.length_c   1.000
_cell.angle_alpha   90.00
_cell.angle_beta   90.00
_cell.angle_gamma   90.00
#
_symmetry.space_group_name_H-M   'P 1'
#
loop_
_entity.id
_entity.type
_entity.pdbx_description
1 polymer ?
#
loop_
_entity_poly.entity_id
_entity_poly.type
_entity_poly.pdbx_seq_one_letter_code
_entity_poly.pdbx_strand_id
1 'polypeptide(L)'
;MDDPRASSELGPNSAEVKGELGVKDLNLDATINAPGLDNALPGLGGTAKGLVKVRGTVEAPQLLADITARGLRWQELSVAQVRVEGDIKSTDQIAGKLDVRVEQISQPDVNINLVTLNAKGSEKQHELQLRIQGEPVSGQLNLAGSFDRKEERWKGTLSNTRFQTPVGPWSLTRDIALDYRNKEQKISIGPHCWLNPNAELCVPQTIDAGAEGRAVVNLNRFDLAMLKPFMPETTQASGIFTGKADVAWDTTKEGLPQGSITLSGRNVQVTQTVNDAALPVAFQTLNLTAELRNNRAELGWTIRLTITASLMDRCR
;
A
#
# COMPACT_ATOMS: atom_id res chain seq x y z
N MET A 1 2.87 -49.05 8.59
CA MET A 1 3.03 -47.95 7.62
C MET A 1 3.52 -46.78 8.46
N ASP A 2 4.79 -46.42 8.33
CA ASP A 2 5.35 -45.30 9.10
C ASP A 2 4.73 -44.01 8.58
N ASP A 3 3.99 -43.33 9.46
CA ASP A 3 3.48 -41.99 9.21
C ASP A 3 4.69 -41.03 9.16
N PRO A 4 5.04 -40.45 7.99
CA PRO A 4 6.25 -39.66 7.88
C PRO A 4 6.14 -38.42 8.77
N ARG A 5 7.07 -38.31 9.72
CA ARG A 5 7.19 -37.16 10.62
C ARG A 5 8.42 -36.35 10.24
N ALA A 6 8.21 -35.06 9.98
CA ALA A 6 9.28 -34.09 9.86
C ALA A 6 9.22 -33.17 11.07
N SER A 7 10.32 -33.05 11.81
CA SER A 7 10.43 -32.12 12.93
C SER A 7 11.64 -31.21 12.72
N SER A 8 11.47 -29.94 13.04
CA SER A 8 12.54 -28.96 13.08
C SER A 8 12.56 -28.32 14.46
N GLU A 9 13.74 -28.26 15.06
CA GLU A 9 13.95 -27.70 16.38
C GLU A 9 14.98 -26.57 16.31
N LEU A 10 14.68 -25.45 16.98
CA LEU A 10 15.57 -24.30 17.12
C LEU A 10 15.54 -23.85 18.58
N GLY A 11 16.43 -24.43 19.37
CA GLY A 11 16.41 -24.31 20.83
C GLY A 11 15.11 -24.90 21.41
N PRO A 12 14.36 -24.18 22.26
CA PRO A 12 13.10 -24.68 22.83
C PRO A 12 11.91 -24.62 21.85
N ASN A 13 12.11 -24.09 20.65
CA ASN A 13 11.07 -23.96 19.64
C ASN A 13 11.03 -25.21 18.76
N SER A 14 9.83 -25.75 18.56
CA SER A 14 9.61 -26.85 17.63
C SER A 14 8.54 -26.49 16.60
N ALA A 15 8.80 -26.92 15.37
CA ALA A 15 7.80 -27.02 14.33
C ALA A 15 7.75 -28.48 13.92
N GLU A 16 6.61 -29.12 14.16
CA GLU A 16 6.41 -30.54 13.89
C GLU A 16 5.34 -30.70 12.83
N VAL A 17 5.67 -31.40 11.75
CA VAL A 17 4.74 -31.82 10.71
C VAL A 17 4.57 -33.33 10.82
N LYS A 18 3.33 -33.75 11.09
CA LYS A 18 2.92 -35.15 11.11
C LYS A 18 1.91 -35.39 10.02
N GLY A 19 1.94 -36.56 9.40
CA GLY A 19 0.87 -36.98 8.51
C GLY A 19 1.37 -37.53 7.19
N GLU A 20 0.44 -38.15 6.47
CA GLU A 20 0.74 -38.81 5.22
C GLU A 20 0.51 -37.84 4.05
N LEU A 21 1.55 -37.68 3.23
CA LEU A 21 1.47 -37.17 1.87
C LEU A 21 1.17 -38.33 0.93
N GLY A 22 -0.07 -38.80 0.93
CA GLY A 22 -0.53 -39.78 -0.05
C GLY A 22 -0.73 -39.12 -1.41
N VAL A 23 -0.48 -39.86 -2.49
CA VAL A 23 -0.83 -39.44 -3.87
C VAL A 23 -2.35 -39.20 -4.00
N LYS A 24 -3.17 -39.84 -3.15
CA LYS A 24 -4.63 -39.73 -3.14
C LYS A 24 -5.19 -38.91 -1.99
N ASP A 25 -4.65 -39.05 -0.79
CA ASP A 25 -5.18 -38.42 0.42
C ASP A 25 -4.11 -37.56 1.09
N LEU A 26 -4.48 -36.32 1.37
CA LEU A 26 -3.73 -35.38 2.20
C LEU A 26 -4.28 -35.45 3.61
N ASN A 27 -3.42 -35.76 4.58
CA ASN A 27 -3.74 -35.67 5.99
C ASN A 27 -2.53 -35.19 6.75
N LEU A 28 -2.22 -33.89 6.65
CA LEU A 28 -1.06 -33.28 7.29
C LEU A 28 -1.47 -32.36 8.42
N ASP A 29 -0.80 -32.51 9.56
CA ASP A 29 -0.90 -31.64 10.72
C ASP A 29 0.47 -31.04 11.01
N ALA A 30 0.57 -29.73 10.81
CA ALA A 30 1.71 -28.94 11.26
C ALA A 30 1.34 -28.24 12.57
N THR A 31 2.09 -28.56 13.63
CA THR A 31 1.97 -27.91 14.93
C THR A 31 3.19 -27.00 15.13
N ILE A 32 2.92 -25.74 15.42
CA ILE A 32 3.92 -24.76 15.81
C ILE A 32 3.87 -24.64 17.33
N ASN A 33 4.99 -24.91 17.99
CA ASN A 33 5.17 -24.67 19.42
C ASN A 33 6.49 -23.96 19.66
N ALA A 34 6.43 -22.63 19.67
CA ALA A 34 7.55 -21.76 19.95
C ALA A 34 7.31 -21.01 21.28
N PRO A 35 7.68 -21.59 22.43
CA PRO A 35 7.52 -20.95 23.72
C PRO A 35 8.52 -19.80 23.97
N GLY A 36 9.53 -19.62 23.12
CA GLY A 36 10.51 -18.54 23.23
C GLY A 36 11.36 -18.41 21.96
N LEU A 37 11.03 -17.42 21.13
CA LEU A 37 11.66 -17.20 19.82
C LEU A 37 13.08 -16.60 19.89
N ASP A 38 13.58 -16.30 21.10
CA ASP A 38 14.81 -15.55 21.34
C ASP A 38 16.09 -16.19 20.78
N ASN A 39 16.05 -17.48 20.45
CA ASN A 39 17.18 -18.24 19.89
C ASN A 39 17.07 -18.53 18.38
N ALA A 40 15.98 -18.11 17.72
CA ALA A 40 15.78 -18.42 16.31
C ALA A 40 16.49 -17.42 15.38
N LEU A 41 16.48 -16.13 15.74
CA LEU A 41 17.16 -15.05 15.03
C LEU A 41 17.61 -13.98 16.04
N PRO A 42 18.75 -13.30 15.85
CA PRO A 42 19.18 -12.22 16.74
C PRO A 42 18.11 -11.15 16.90
N GLY A 43 17.76 -10.84 18.15
CA GLY A 43 16.79 -9.82 18.51
C GLY A 43 15.32 -10.22 18.31
N LEU A 44 15.03 -11.40 17.74
CA LEU A 44 13.68 -11.95 17.71
C LEU A 44 13.29 -12.36 19.14
N GLY A 45 12.01 -12.28 19.50
CA GLY A 45 11.53 -12.74 20.79
C GLY A 45 10.02 -12.91 20.80
N GLY A 46 9.50 -13.47 21.90
CA GLY A 46 8.08 -13.74 22.05
C GLY A 46 7.73 -15.21 21.84
N THR A 47 6.44 -15.47 21.62
CA THR A 47 5.91 -16.84 21.55
C THR A 47 5.02 -17.02 20.33
N ALA A 48 4.96 -18.23 19.79
CA ALA A 48 4.00 -18.61 18.77
C ALA A 48 3.46 -20.01 19.03
N LYS A 49 2.15 -20.17 18.89
CA LYS A 49 1.46 -21.45 18.90
C LYS A 49 0.55 -21.50 17.70
N GLY A 50 0.51 -22.63 17.02
CA GLY A 50 -0.37 -22.74 15.88
C GLY A 50 -0.62 -24.18 15.47
N LEU A 51 -1.74 -24.37 14.81
CA LEU A 51 -2.12 -25.62 14.18
C LEU A 51 -2.53 -25.32 12.75
N VAL A 52 -1.87 -25.99 11.82
CA VAL A 52 -2.22 -25.95 10.40
C VAL A 52 -2.54 -27.37 9.98
N LYS A 53 -3.73 -27.55 9.40
CA LYS A 53 -4.20 -28.84 8.91
C LYS A 53 -4.40 -28.77 7.42
N VAL A 54 -3.83 -29.72 6.70
CA VAL A 54 -4.13 -29.96 5.30
C VAL A 54 -4.90 -31.27 5.19
N ARG A 55 -6.05 -31.23 4.55
CA ARG A 55 -6.98 -32.35 4.37
C ARG A 55 -7.43 -32.46 2.91
N GLY A 56 -8.05 -33.57 2.53
CA GLY A 56 -8.62 -33.76 1.18
C GLY A 56 -7.68 -34.49 0.24
N THR A 57 -7.64 -34.10 -1.04
CA THR A 57 -6.72 -34.68 -2.03
C THR A 57 -5.76 -33.62 -2.56
N VAL A 58 -4.77 -34.00 -3.35
CA VAL A 58 -3.84 -33.07 -4.01
C VAL A 58 -4.61 -32.10 -4.94
N GLU A 59 -5.64 -32.59 -5.62
CA GLU A 59 -6.50 -31.79 -6.51
C GLU A 59 -7.54 -30.98 -5.76
N ALA A 60 -7.94 -31.43 -4.57
CA ALA A 60 -8.99 -30.82 -3.76
C ALA A 60 -8.58 -30.59 -2.29
N PRO A 61 -7.52 -29.82 -2.02
CA PRO A 61 -7.04 -29.63 -0.65
C PRO A 61 -7.96 -28.69 0.14
N GLN A 62 -8.05 -28.96 1.44
CA GLN A 62 -8.56 -28.04 2.45
C GLN A 62 -7.43 -27.66 3.39
N LEU A 63 -7.26 -26.37 3.61
CA LEU A 63 -6.35 -25.77 4.57
C LEU A 63 -7.14 -25.18 5.74
N LEU A 64 -6.84 -25.63 6.95
CA LEU A 64 -7.28 -25.01 8.19
C LEU A 64 -6.07 -24.44 8.91
N ALA A 65 -6.16 -23.22 9.43
CA ALA A 65 -5.11 -22.60 10.22
C ALA A 65 -5.71 -21.91 11.44
N ASP A 66 -5.15 -22.14 12.63
CA ASP A 66 -5.31 -21.30 13.81
C ASP A 66 -3.91 -21.04 14.36
N ILE A 67 -3.42 -19.83 14.20
CA ILE A 67 -2.08 -19.42 14.61
C ILE A 67 -2.23 -18.21 15.53
N THR A 68 -1.61 -18.28 16.70
CA THR A 68 -1.52 -17.19 17.65
C THR A 68 -0.08 -16.97 18.04
N ALA A 69 0.42 -15.75 17.83
CA ALA A 69 1.71 -15.31 18.33
C ALA A 69 1.54 -14.14 19.29
N ARG A 70 2.38 -14.07 20.32
CA ARG A 70 2.28 -13.07 21.39
C ARG A 70 3.63 -12.53 21.81
N GLY A 71 3.64 -11.24 22.13
CA GLY A 71 4.84 -10.53 22.59
C GLY A 71 5.99 -10.62 21.59
N LEU A 72 5.65 -10.61 20.29
CA LEU A 72 6.64 -10.66 19.22
C LEU A 72 7.50 -9.41 19.30
N ARG A 73 8.82 -9.59 19.28
CA ARG A 73 9.78 -8.50 19.29
C ARG A 73 10.83 -8.80 18.24
N TRP A 74 11.23 -7.79 17.49
CA TRP A 74 12.39 -7.86 16.60
C TRP A 74 13.03 -6.48 16.50
N GLN A 75 14.21 -6.33 17.10
CA GLN A 75 14.86 -5.02 17.25
C GLN A 75 13.93 -4.03 17.97
N GLU A 76 13.59 -2.91 17.34
CA GLU A 76 12.69 -1.89 17.88
C GLU A 76 11.21 -2.18 17.59
N LEU A 77 10.91 -3.15 16.72
CA LEU A 77 9.55 -3.57 16.42
C LEU A 77 9.02 -4.47 17.53
N SER A 78 7.82 -4.18 18.00
CA SER A 78 7.05 -5.03 18.90
C SER A 78 5.62 -5.19 18.40
N VAL A 79 5.06 -6.38 18.61
CA VAL A 79 3.66 -6.70 18.32
C VAL A 79 3.12 -7.50 19.49
N ALA A 80 2.10 -6.99 20.18
CA ALA A 80 1.55 -7.67 21.35
C ALA A 80 0.90 -9.00 20.98
N GLN A 81 0.14 -9.04 19.89
CA GLN A 81 -0.52 -10.26 19.45
C GLN A 81 -0.76 -10.28 17.94
N VAL A 82 -0.60 -11.47 17.35
CA VAL A 82 -1.05 -11.82 16.00
C VAL A 82 -1.96 -13.03 16.14
N ARG A 83 -3.16 -12.97 15.55
CA ARG A 83 -4.07 -14.10 15.39
C ARG A 83 -4.42 -14.25 13.93
N VAL A 84 -4.28 -15.47 13.42
CA VAL A 84 -4.64 -15.85 12.05
C VAL A 84 -5.55 -17.06 12.13
N GLU A 85 -6.75 -16.93 11.60
CA GLU A 85 -7.69 -18.03 11.41
C GLU A 85 -7.99 -18.18 9.91
N GLY A 86 -7.84 -19.39 9.38
CA GLY A 86 -8.10 -19.68 7.97
C GLY A 86 -8.86 -20.99 7.81
N ASP A 87 -9.84 -21.00 6.91
CA ASP A 87 -10.46 -22.20 6.37
C ASP A 87 -10.65 -21.99 4.88
N ILE A 88 -9.79 -22.61 4.08
CA ILE A 88 -9.76 -22.46 2.62
C ILE A 88 -9.86 -23.84 2.00
N LYS A 89 -10.80 -24.01 1.07
CA LYS A 89 -11.04 -25.25 0.34
C LYS A 89 -10.83 -24.97 -1.13
N SER A 90 -10.13 -25.87 -1.81
CA SER A 90 -9.89 -25.80 -3.25
C SER A 90 -10.50 -27.02 -3.95
N THR A 91 -11.80 -27.25 -3.78
CA THR A 91 -12.52 -28.31 -4.50
C THR A 91 -12.81 -27.85 -5.94
N ASP A 92 -14.02 -28.06 -6.48
CA ASP A 92 -14.43 -27.52 -7.79
C ASP A 92 -14.18 -26.01 -7.95
N GLN A 93 -14.27 -25.26 -6.85
CA GLN A 93 -13.95 -23.84 -6.75
C GLN A 93 -13.13 -23.57 -5.49
N ILE A 94 -12.24 -22.58 -5.53
CA ILE A 94 -11.61 -22.08 -4.32
C ILE A 94 -12.66 -21.31 -3.52
N ALA A 95 -12.80 -21.61 -2.24
CA ALA A 95 -13.67 -20.86 -1.33
C ALA A 95 -13.18 -20.94 0.11
N GLY A 96 -13.48 -19.93 0.91
CA GLY A 96 -13.07 -19.94 2.30
C GLY A 96 -13.29 -18.65 3.05
N LYS A 97 -12.64 -18.59 4.21
CA LYS A 97 -12.47 -17.41 5.03
C LYS A 97 -11.04 -17.31 5.55
N LEU A 98 -10.59 -16.07 5.72
CA LEU A 98 -9.31 -15.72 6.34
C LEU A 98 -9.55 -14.51 7.24
N ASP A 99 -9.25 -14.66 8.51
CA ASP A 99 -9.35 -13.62 9.52
C ASP A 99 -7.96 -13.40 10.13
N VAL A 100 -7.38 -12.23 9.91
CA VAL A 100 -6.09 -11.81 10.48
C VAL A 100 -6.34 -10.64 11.39
N ARG A 101 -5.85 -10.74 12.63
CA ARG A 101 -5.89 -9.69 13.63
C ARG A 101 -4.50 -9.47 14.20
N VAL A 102 -4.00 -8.24 14.10
CA VAL A 102 -2.71 -7.84 14.66
C VAL A 102 -2.94 -6.69 15.63
N GLU A 103 -2.47 -6.83 16.86
CA GLU A 103 -2.71 -5.90 17.96
C GLU A 103 -1.40 -5.28 18.44
N GLN A 104 -1.45 -3.97 18.70
CA GLN A 104 -0.37 -3.18 19.30
C GLN A 104 0.97 -3.38 18.60
N ILE A 105 1.03 -2.97 17.33
CA ILE A 105 2.28 -2.85 16.57
C ILE A 105 2.94 -1.54 17.00
N SER A 106 4.18 -1.60 17.47
CA SER A 106 4.94 -0.43 17.88
C SER A 106 6.39 -0.52 17.44
N GLN A 107 6.88 0.57 16.85
CA GLN A 107 8.29 0.87 16.57
C GLN A 107 8.44 2.40 16.57
N PRO A 108 9.63 3.00 16.44
CA PRO A 108 9.76 4.45 16.40
C PRO A 108 8.82 5.06 15.36
N ASP A 109 8.14 6.14 15.77
CA ASP A 109 7.15 6.90 14.98
C ASP A 109 5.92 6.13 14.49
N VAL A 110 5.73 4.88 14.91
CA VAL A 110 4.60 4.03 14.54
C VAL A 110 3.97 3.38 15.76
N ASN A 111 2.68 3.61 15.94
CA ASN A 111 1.88 2.97 16.97
C ASN A 111 0.51 2.59 16.39
N ILE A 112 0.39 1.35 15.92
CA ILE A 112 -0.84 0.79 15.37
C ILE A 112 -1.50 -0.10 16.43
N ASN A 113 -2.61 0.39 16.98
CA ASN A 113 -3.38 -0.32 17.98
C ASN A 113 -3.98 -1.63 17.44
N LEU A 114 -4.48 -1.60 16.21
CA LEU A 114 -5.18 -2.72 15.61
C LEU A 114 -5.10 -2.71 14.07
N VAL A 115 -4.76 -3.85 13.49
CA VAL A 115 -4.98 -4.17 12.08
C VAL A 115 -5.90 -5.39 11.99
N THR A 116 -6.96 -5.29 11.20
CA THR A 116 -7.82 -6.43 10.85
C THR A 116 -7.90 -6.58 9.35
N LEU A 117 -7.66 -7.80 8.87
CA LEU A 117 -7.91 -8.21 7.50
C LEU A 117 -8.87 -9.39 7.53
N ASN A 118 -10.03 -9.23 6.89
CA ASN A 118 -11.03 -10.29 6.74
C ASN A 118 -11.22 -10.55 5.25
N ALA A 119 -11.07 -11.77 4.80
CA ALA A 119 -11.39 -12.19 3.45
C ALA A 119 -12.35 -13.39 3.48
N LYS A 120 -13.33 -13.42 2.59
CA LYS A 120 -14.33 -14.50 2.54
C LYS A 120 -14.93 -14.66 1.14
N GLY A 121 -15.55 -15.81 0.91
CA GLY A 121 -16.31 -16.10 -0.32
C GLY A 121 -15.63 -17.15 -1.17
N SER A 122 -16.03 -17.25 -2.44
CA SER A 122 -15.41 -18.13 -3.43
C SER A 122 -14.64 -17.36 -4.49
N GLU A 123 -13.86 -18.06 -5.31
CA GLU A 123 -13.18 -17.46 -6.45
C GLU A 123 -14.15 -16.69 -7.36
N LYS A 124 -15.40 -17.18 -7.51
CA LYS A 124 -16.45 -16.53 -8.31
C LYS A 124 -17.05 -15.30 -7.64
N GLN A 125 -16.96 -15.19 -6.32
CA GLN A 125 -17.42 -14.03 -5.56
C GLN A 125 -16.73 -14.00 -4.20
N HIS A 126 -15.82 -13.06 -4.02
CA HIS A 126 -15.10 -12.87 -2.76
C HIS A 126 -15.04 -11.41 -2.36
N GLU A 127 -14.88 -11.20 -1.06
CA GLU A 127 -14.78 -9.90 -0.43
C GLU A 127 -13.57 -9.91 0.50
N LEU A 128 -12.85 -8.80 0.53
CA LEU A 128 -11.75 -8.50 1.43
C LEU A 128 -12.02 -7.14 2.07
N GLN A 129 -11.79 -7.08 3.38
CA GLN A 129 -11.91 -5.87 4.16
C GLN A 129 -10.65 -5.69 5.01
N LEU A 130 -10.03 -4.53 4.88
CA LEU A 130 -8.89 -4.13 5.68
C LEU A 130 -9.29 -2.94 6.54
N ARG A 131 -8.92 -2.97 7.83
CA ARG A 131 -8.98 -1.81 8.72
C ARG A 131 -7.68 -1.68 9.49
N ILE A 132 -7.26 -0.44 9.69
CA ILE A 132 -6.05 -0.06 10.43
C ILE A 132 -6.45 1.03 11.42
N GLN A 133 -6.07 0.90 12.68
CA GLN A 133 -6.33 1.87 13.73
C GLN A 133 -5.03 2.20 14.45
N GLY A 134 -4.59 3.46 14.36
CA GLY A 134 -3.39 3.96 15.01
C GLY A 134 -2.72 5.07 14.21
N GLU A 135 -1.45 5.31 14.52
CA GLU A 135 -0.61 6.37 13.98
C GLU A 135 0.65 5.76 13.33
N PRO A 136 1.18 6.35 12.24
CA PRO A 136 0.72 7.60 11.60
C PRO A 136 -0.44 7.42 10.62
N VAL A 137 -0.90 6.18 10.41
CA VAL A 137 -1.92 5.85 9.42
C VAL A 137 -3.04 5.03 10.06
N SER A 138 -4.27 5.47 9.84
CA SER A 138 -5.48 4.70 10.16
C SER A 138 -6.45 4.77 8.99
N GLY A 139 -7.33 3.80 8.84
CA GLY A 139 -8.24 3.79 7.71
C GLY A 139 -8.85 2.44 7.42
N GLN A 140 -9.44 2.34 6.24
CA GLN A 140 -10.10 1.13 5.77
C GLN A 140 -10.16 1.10 4.24
N LEU A 141 -10.30 -0.10 3.69
CA LEU A 141 -10.72 -0.33 2.31
C LEU A 141 -11.55 -1.61 2.23
N ASN A 142 -12.41 -1.67 1.21
CA ASN A 142 -13.14 -2.87 0.82
C ASN A 142 -12.77 -3.24 -0.62
N LEU A 143 -12.54 -4.52 -0.86
CA LEU A 143 -12.28 -5.07 -2.18
C LEU A 143 -13.26 -6.23 -2.41
N ALA A 144 -14.09 -6.14 -3.44
CA ALA A 144 -14.92 -7.25 -3.89
C ALA A 144 -14.46 -7.71 -5.26
N GLY A 145 -14.56 -9.01 -5.57
CA GLY A 145 -14.12 -9.51 -6.86
C GLY A 145 -14.63 -10.90 -7.23
N SER A 146 -14.33 -11.26 -8.46
CA SER A 146 -14.65 -12.55 -9.08
C SER A 146 -13.52 -12.95 -10.03
N PHE A 147 -13.21 -14.24 -10.06
CA PHE A 147 -12.20 -14.84 -10.91
C PHE A 147 -12.86 -15.85 -11.85
N ASP A 148 -12.57 -15.71 -13.14
CA ASP A 148 -12.94 -16.69 -14.14
C ASP A 148 -11.73 -17.52 -14.56
N ARG A 149 -11.73 -18.82 -14.18
CA ARG A 149 -10.65 -19.76 -14.54
C ARG A 149 -10.49 -19.97 -16.04
N LYS A 150 -11.56 -19.90 -16.84
CA LYS A 150 -11.50 -20.14 -18.29
C LYS A 150 -10.90 -18.94 -19.02
N GLU A 151 -11.32 -17.75 -18.62
CA GLU A 151 -10.77 -16.50 -19.15
C GLU A 151 -9.39 -16.17 -18.55
N GLU A 152 -9.06 -16.75 -17.38
CA GLU A 152 -7.95 -16.36 -16.52
C GLU A 152 -8.00 -14.87 -16.20
N ARG A 153 -9.20 -14.42 -15.80
CA ARG A 153 -9.53 -13.01 -15.64
C ARG A 153 -10.13 -12.75 -14.28
N TRP A 154 -9.58 -11.78 -13.56
CA TRP A 154 -10.13 -11.31 -12.30
C TRP A 154 -10.78 -9.94 -12.51
N LYS A 155 -12.03 -9.79 -12.10
CA LYS A 155 -12.73 -8.50 -12.06
C LYS A 155 -13.05 -8.14 -10.63
N GLY A 156 -12.84 -6.89 -10.26
CA GLY A 156 -13.11 -6.44 -8.92
C GLY A 156 -13.49 -4.98 -8.82
N THR A 157 -13.80 -4.58 -7.61
CA THR A 157 -14.19 -3.23 -7.25
C THR A 157 -13.55 -2.87 -5.92
N LEU A 158 -12.75 -1.80 -5.93
CA LEU A 158 -12.21 -1.19 -4.72
C LEU A 158 -13.15 -0.07 -4.29
N SER A 159 -13.68 -0.17 -3.07
CA SER A 159 -14.70 0.73 -2.55
C SER A 159 -14.42 1.10 -1.10
N ASN A 160 -15.12 2.13 -0.60
CA ASN A 160 -15.09 2.54 0.80
C ASN A 160 -13.64 2.75 1.33
N THR A 161 -12.76 3.25 0.46
CA THR A 161 -11.35 3.44 0.78
C THR A 161 -11.13 4.83 1.37
N ARG A 162 -10.64 4.88 2.60
CA ARG A 162 -10.26 6.12 3.30
C ARG A 162 -9.12 5.86 4.26
N PHE A 163 -8.16 6.77 4.30
CA PHE A 163 -7.01 6.70 5.19
C PHE A 163 -6.68 8.07 5.77
N GLN A 164 -6.62 8.17 7.09
CA GLN A 164 -5.92 9.25 7.77
C GLN A 164 -4.41 9.04 7.62
N THR A 165 -3.69 10.10 7.26
CA THR A 165 -2.24 10.09 7.09
C THR A 165 -1.65 11.36 7.75
N PRO A 166 -0.31 11.47 7.89
CA PRO A 166 0.33 12.69 8.41
C PRO A 166 0.00 13.96 7.63
N VAL A 167 -0.35 13.81 6.34
CA VAL A 167 -0.71 14.92 5.44
C VAL A 167 -2.23 15.12 5.33
N GLY A 168 -3.00 14.55 6.26
CA GLY A 168 -4.45 14.64 6.30
C GLY A 168 -5.17 13.41 5.74
N PRO A 169 -6.52 13.40 5.80
CA PRO A 169 -7.31 12.27 5.32
C PRO A 169 -7.35 12.22 3.80
N TRP A 170 -7.23 11.01 3.26
CA TRP A 170 -7.43 10.67 1.87
C TRP A 170 -8.64 9.76 1.72
N SER A 171 -9.47 9.98 0.71
CA SER A 171 -10.60 9.10 0.40
C SER A 171 -10.89 9.02 -1.09
N LEU A 172 -11.41 7.88 -1.52
CA LEU A 172 -11.96 7.74 -2.87
C LEU A 172 -13.30 8.46 -3.01
N THR A 173 -13.52 9.11 -4.15
CA THR A 173 -14.82 9.73 -4.48
C THR A 173 -15.87 8.74 -4.95
N ARG A 174 -15.41 7.63 -5.54
CA ARG A 174 -16.23 6.59 -6.15
C ARG A 174 -15.44 5.28 -6.16
N ASP A 175 -16.19 4.21 -6.35
CA ASP A 175 -15.62 2.89 -6.51
C ASP A 175 -14.75 2.79 -7.78
N ILE A 176 -13.63 2.07 -7.65
CA ILE A 176 -12.71 1.81 -8.76
C ILE A 176 -12.99 0.41 -9.29
N ALA A 177 -13.38 0.33 -10.57
CA ALA A 177 -13.43 -0.95 -11.27
C ALA A 177 -12.01 -1.41 -11.60
N LEU A 178 -11.71 -2.67 -11.29
CA LEU A 178 -10.44 -3.31 -11.56
C LEU A 178 -10.67 -4.54 -12.46
N ASP A 179 -9.79 -4.75 -13.42
CA ASP A 179 -9.89 -5.87 -14.35
C ASP A 179 -8.50 -6.39 -14.72
N TYR A 180 -8.08 -7.48 -14.07
CA TYR A 180 -6.80 -8.14 -14.33
C TYR A 180 -6.99 -9.29 -15.32
N ARG A 181 -6.22 -9.25 -16.40
CA ARG A 181 -6.23 -10.24 -17.49
C ARG A 181 -4.89 -10.97 -17.49
N ASN A 182 -4.87 -12.19 -16.93
CA ASN A 182 -3.64 -12.96 -16.73
C ASN A 182 -2.93 -13.28 -18.05
N LYS A 183 -3.67 -13.64 -19.10
CA LYS A 183 -3.09 -13.97 -20.42
C LYS A 183 -2.30 -12.81 -21.04
N GLU A 184 -2.73 -11.58 -20.76
CA GLU A 184 -2.07 -10.35 -21.21
C GLU A 184 -1.05 -9.82 -20.17
N GLN A 185 -1.08 -10.33 -18.94
CA GLN A 185 -0.39 -9.76 -17.78
C GLN A 185 -0.68 -8.26 -17.61
N LYS A 186 -1.95 -7.87 -17.80
CA LYS A 186 -2.42 -6.47 -17.72
C LYS A 186 -3.50 -6.29 -16.68
N ILE A 187 -3.52 -5.14 -16.02
CA ILE A 187 -4.61 -4.67 -15.18
C ILE A 187 -5.19 -3.37 -15.74
N SER A 188 -6.51 -3.34 -15.94
CA SER A 188 -7.24 -2.11 -16.17
C SER A 188 -7.76 -1.54 -14.85
N ILE A 189 -7.49 -0.26 -14.62
CA ILE A 189 -7.89 0.50 -13.43
C ILE A 189 -8.81 1.62 -13.89
N GLY A 190 -10.09 1.56 -13.51
CA GLY A 190 -11.10 2.51 -13.95
C GLY A 190 -10.84 3.95 -13.46
N PRO A 191 -11.49 4.95 -14.09
CA PRO A 191 -11.35 6.34 -13.69
C PRO A 191 -11.76 6.57 -12.23
N HIS A 192 -10.98 7.36 -11.50
CA HIS A 192 -11.19 7.61 -10.08
C HIS A 192 -10.55 8.91 -9.62
N CYS A 193 -10.98 9.43 -8.47
CA CYS A 193 -10.33 10.56 -7.82
C CYS A 193 -10.10 10.27 -6.34
N TRP A 194 -8.99 10.78 -5.84
CA TRP A 194 -8.60 10.82 -4.44
C TRP A 194 -8.76 12.23 -3.92
N LEU A 195 -9.49 12.36 -2.81
CA LEU A 195 -9.72 13.63 -2.13
C LEU A 195 -8.97 13.69 -0.82
N ASN A 196 -8.38 14.85 -0.58
CA ASN A 196 -7.85 15.33 0.68
C ASN A 196 -8.30 16.80 0.84
N PRO A 197 -8.52 17.32 2.06
CA PRO A 197 -8.90 18.72 2.25
C PRO A 197 -7.97 19.73 1.54
N ASN A 198 -6.70 19.36 1.38
CA ASN A 198 -5.67 20.16 0.72
C ASN A 198 -5.35 19.68 -0.70
N ALA A 199 -5.88 18.56 -1.19
CA ALA A 199 -5.51 18.04 -2.51
C ALA A 199 -6.62 17.23 -3.21
N GLU A 200 -6.66 17.31 -4.53
CA GLU A 200 -7.52 16.46 -5.36
C GLU A 200 -6.70 15.91 -6.53
N LEU A 201 -6.59 14.58 -6.58
CA LEU A 201 -5.87 13.85 -7.61
C LEU A 201 -6.85 12.95 -8.37
N CYS A 202 -6.95 13.14 -9.68
CA CYS A 202 -7.87 12.40 -10.53
C CYS A 202 -7.14 11.64 -11.62
N VAL A 203 -7.57 10.41 -11.85
CA VAL A 203 -7.23 9.59 -13.02
C VAL A 203 -8.47 9.61 -13.92
N PRO A 204 -8.51 10.44 -14.97
CA PRO A 204 -9.74 10.71 -15.72
C PRO A 204 -10.09 9.59 -16.71
N GLN A 205 -9.14 8.74 -17.07
CA GLN A 205 -9.31 7.65 -18.03
C GLN A 205 -8.81 6.34 -17.44
N THR A 206 -9.34 5.22 -17.93
CA THR A 206 -8.86 3.90 -17.53
C THR A 206 -7.36 3.78 -17.80
N ILE A 207 -6.60 3.39 -16.79
CA ILE A 207 -5.20 3.00 -16.95
C ILE A 207 -5.20 1.53 -17.34
N ASP A 208 -4.57 1.19 -18.45
CA ASP A 208 -4.29 -0.19 -18.80
C ASP A 208 -2.80 -0.46 -18.63
N ALA A 209 -2.45 -1.22 -17.58
CA ALA A 209 -1.09 -1.34 -17.09
C ALA A 209 -0.59 -2.79 -17.16
N GLY A 210 0.52 -3.01 -17.86
CA GLY A 210 1.34 -4.22 -17.80
C GLY A 210 2.81 -3.85 -18.02
N ALA A 211 3.54 -4.68 -18.77
CA ALA A 211 4.88 -4.34 -19.25
C ALA A 211 4.89 -3.01 -20.03
N GLU A 212 3.81 -2.73 -20.75
CA GLU A 212 3.53 -1.43 -21.36
C GLU A 212 2.27 -0.81 -20.73
N GLY A 213 2.17 0.52 -20.78
CA GLY A 213 0.98 1.22 -20.34
C GLY A 213 1.07 2.73 -20.47
N ARG A 214 -0.03 3.40 -20.15
CA ARG A 214 -0.11 4.86 -20.09
C ARG A 214 -1.04 5.28 -18.96
N ALA A 215 -0.62 6.28 -18.22
CA ALA A 215 -1.40 6.91 -17.17
C ALA A 215 -1.48 8.42 -17.42
N VAL A 216 -2.69 8.96 -17.37
CA VAL A 216 -2.92 10.39 -17.27
C VAL A 216 -3.46 10.67 -15.89
N VAL A 217 -2.87 11.64 -15.21
CA VAL A 217 -3.23 12.03 -13.86
C VAL A 217 -3.37 13.55 -13.81
N ASN A 218 -4.50 14.03 -13.33
CA ASN A 218 -4.77 15.44 -13.11
C ASN A 218 -4.65 15.75 -11.62
N LEU A 219 -3.84 16.73 -11.29
CA LEU A 219 -3.82 17.35 -9.97
C LEU A 219 -4.74 18.56 -10.03
N ASN A 220 -6.01 18.38 -9.68
CA ASN A 220 -7.02 19.42 -9.77
C ASN A 220 -6.78 20.53 -8.73
N ARG A 221 -6.22 20.15 -7.58
CA ARG A 221 -5.81 21.05 -6.51
C ARG A 221 -4.69 20.42 -5.68
N PHE A 222 -3.73 21.24 -5.27
CA PHE A 222 -2.75 20.92 -4.25
C PHE A 222 -2.37 22.18 -3.48
N ASP A 223 -2.85 22.28 -2.25
CA ASP A 223 -2.56 23.37 -1.34
C ASP A 223 -1.22 23.11 -0.65
N LEU A 224 -0.30 24.06 -0.73
CA LEU A 224 1.03 23.94 -0.12
C LEU A 224 0.99 23.78 1.40
N ALA A 225 -0.13 24.10 2.05
CA ALA A 225 -0.37 23.77 3.45
C ALA A 225 -0.15 22.27 3.76
N MET A 226 -0.35 21.38 2.77
CA MET A 226 -0.11 19.95 2.88
C MET A 226 1.36 19.58 3.13
N LEU A 227 2.30 20.42 2.70
CA LEU A 227 3.74 20.18 2.86
C LEU A 227 4.29 20.62 4.22
N LYS A 228 3.49 21.30 5.05
CA LYS A 228 3.90 21.82 6.36
C LYS A 228 4.63 20.77 7.23
N PRO A 229 4.20 19.49 7.32
CA PRO A 229 4.89 18.49 8.14
C PRO A 229 6.32 18.17 7.68
N PHE A 230 6.67 18.51 6.42
CA PHE A 230 7.98 18.24 5.83
C PHE A 230 8.84 19.50 5.69
N MET A 231 8.32 20.67 6.08
CA MET A 231 9.04 21.94 5.98
C MET A 231 9.78 22.24 7.29
N PRO A 232 11.02 22.76 7.22
CA PRO A 232 11.69 23.31 8.40
C PRO A 232 10.85 24.42 9.06
N GLU A 233 10.97 24.60 10.37
CA GLU A 233 10.23 25.66 11.09
C GLU A 233 10.51 27.07 10.55
N THR A 234 11.69 27.29 9.98
CA THR A 234 12.09 28.55 9.37
C THR A 234 11.44 28.84 8.03
N THR A 235 10.74 27.88 7.43
CA THR A 235 10.20 27.95 6.08
C THR A 235 8.70 27.75 6.09
N GLN A 236 7.97 28.71 5.56
CA GLN A 236 6.51 28.61 5.39
C GLN A 236 6.19 28.78 3.92
N ALA A 237 5.34 27.90 3.37
CA ALA A 237 4.86 28.03 2.02
C ALA A 237 3.33 28.00 1.98
N SER A 238 2.76 28.86 1.14
CA SER A 238 1.32 28.94 0.89
C SER A 238 1.06 29.10 -0.59
N GLY A 239 -0.14 28.73 -1.03
CA GLY A 239 -0.55 28.80 -2.43
C GLY A 239 -1.05 27.47 -2.94
N ILE A 240 -1.59 27.48 -4.15
CA ILE A 240 -2.25 26.31 -4.73
C ILE A 240 -1.57 25.97 -6.05
N PHE A 241 -1.26 24.69 -6.23
CA PHE A 241 -0.84 24.11 -7.49
C PHE A 241 -1.97 23.33 -8.13
N THR A 242 -2.03 23.40 -9.45
CA THR A 242 -2.76 22.47 -10.31
C THR A 242 -1.79 21.84 -11.28
N GLY A 243 -2.10 20.68 -11.83
CA GLY A 243 -1.18 20.03 -12.76
C GLY A 243 -1.77 18.88 -13.54
N LYS A 244 -0.96 18.38 -14.47
CA LYS A 244 -1.25 17.22 -15.28
C LYS A 244 0.03 16.43 -15.52
N ALA A 245 -0.04 15.13 -15.33
CA ALA A 245 0.96 14.17 -15.75
C ALA A 245 0.38 13.27 -16.84
N ASP A 246 1.16 13.01 -17.87
CA ASP A 246 0.84 12.07 -18.95
C ASP A 246 2.09 11.24 -19.22
N VAL A 247 2.08 10.00 -18.76
CA VAL A 247 3.26 9.12 -18.74
C VAL A 247 2.91 7.81 -19.40
N ALA A 248 3.74 7.40 -20.35
CA ALA A 248 3.70 6.09 -21.00
C ALA A 248 5.00 5.34 -20.70
N TRP A 249 4.89 4.04 -20.47
CA TRP A 249 6.04 3.17 -20.24
C TRP A 249 5.96 1.92 -21.11
N ASP A 250 7.12 1.33 -21.34
CA ASP A 250 7.29 0.05 -22.01
C ASP A 250 8.58 -0.59 -21.49
N THR A 251 8.45 -1.53 -20.57
CA THR A 251 9.57 -2.24 -19.94
C THR A 251 10.18 -3.30 -20.86
N THR A 252 9.62 -3.53 -22.04
CA THR A 252 10.20 -4.44 -23.05
C THR A 252 11.26 -3.75 -23.90
N LYS A 253 11.32 -2.41 -23.85
CA LYS A 253 12.32 -1.58 -24.51
C LYS A 253 13.29 -1.03 -23.48
N GLU A 254 14.56 -0.90 -23.86
CA GLU A 254 15.52 -0.15 -23.05
C GLU A 254 15.17 1.34 -23.04
N GLY A 255 15.38 1.98 -21.89
CA GLY A 255 15.18 3.41 -21.69
C GLY A 255 14.15 3.73 -20.60
N LEU A 256 14.01 5.02 -20.34
CA LEU A 256 13.06 5.53 -19.35
C LEU A 256 11.65 5.70 -19.94
N PRO A 257 10.60 5.73 -19.09
CA PRO A 257 9.25 6.11 -19.48
C PRO A 257 9.23 7.44 -20.23
N GLN A 258 8.27 7.60 -21.15
CA GLN A 258 8.09 8.84 -21.88
C GLN A 258 6.90 9.60 -21.34
N GLY A 259 6.98 10.93 -21.27
CA GLY A 259 5.84 11.68 -20.76
C GLY A 259 6.15 13.12 -20.43
N SER A 260 5.12 13.80 -19.96
CA SER A 260 5.22 15.18 -19.52
C SER A 260 4.47 15.38 -18.20
N ILE A 261 4.99 16.27 -17.39
CA ILE A 261 4.40 16.74 -16.14
C ILE A 261 4.35 18.27 -16.23
N THR A 262 3.20 18.83 -15.91
CA THR A 262 3.00 20.28 -15.81
C THR A 262 2.42 20.60 -14.44
N LEU A 263 2.99 21.61 -13.78
CA LEU A 263 2.50 22.16 -12.52
C LEU A 263 2.37 23.68 -12.71
N SER A 264 1.24 24.23 -12.29
CA SER A 264 0.94 25.65 -12.37
C SER A 264 0.54 26.15 -11.00
N GLY A 265 1.39 26.99 -10.40
CA GLY A 265 1.19 27.60 -9.10
C GLY A 265 0.45 28.93 -9.20
N ARG A 266 -0.53 29.14 -8.34
CA ARG A 266 -1.25 30.40 -8.16
C ARG A 266 -1.13 30.88 -6.72
N ASN A 267 -0.90 32.19 -6.56
CA ASN A 267 -0.74 32.85 -5.25
C ASN A 267 0.30 32.13 -4.38
N VAL A 268 1.40 31.68 -5.00
CA VAL A 268 2.44 30.98 -4.28
C VAL A 268 3.29 31.99 -3.54
N GLN A 269 3.52 31.75 -2.26
CA GLN A 269 4.40 32.55 -1.43
C GLN A 269 5.23 31.62 -0.58
N VAL A 270 6.52 31.89 -0.52
CA VAL A 270 7.46 31.22 0.37
C VAL A 270 8.04 32.28 1.29
N THR A 271 7.88 32.10 2.60
CA THR A 271 8.46 32.96 3.61
C THR A 271 9.58 32.20 4.31
N GLN A 272 10.79 32.72 4.19
CA GLN A 272 11.97 32.18 4.88
C GLN A 272 12.33 33.10 6.04
N THR A 273 12.56 32.54 7.22
CA THR A 273 13.11 33.30 8.35
C THR A 273 14.63 33.25 8.28
N VAL A 274 15.28 34.42 8.25
CA VAL A 274 16.73 34.59 8.23
C VAL A 274 17.10 35.64 9.26
N ASN A 275 17.93 35.30 10.24
CA ASN A 275 18.32 36.19 11.35
C ASN A 275 17.11 36.87 12.03
N ASP A 276 16.11 36.06 12.41
CA ASP A 276 14.83 36.50 13.01
C ASP A 276 13.98 37.46 12.16
N ALA A 277 14.36 37.68 10.89
CA ALA A 277 13.61 38.47 9.94
C ALA A 277 12.91 37.58 8.91
N ALA A 278 11.61 37.79 8.71
CA ALA A 278 10.85 37.14 7.65
C ALA A 278 11.20 37.75 6.29
N LEU A 279 11.60 36.89 5.35
CA LEU A 279 11.83 37.21 3.95
C LEU A 279 10.73 36.55 3.09
N PRO A 280 9.64 37.27 2.79
CA PRO A 280 8.57 36.76 1.94
C PRO A 280 8.95 36.87 0.46
N VAL A 281 8.96 35.75 -0.25
CA VAL A 281 9.09 35.66 -1.70
C VAL A 281 7.73 35.27 -2.29
N ALA A 282 7.05 36.25 -2.89
CA ALA A 282 5.76 36.03 -3.53
C ALA A 282 5.92 35.83 -5.04
N PHE A 283 5.20 34.85 -5.58
CA PHE A 283 5.22 34.45 -6.97
C PHE A 283 3.87 34.77 -7.61
N GLN A 284 3.87 35.70 -8.58
CA GLN A 284 2.71 35.94 -9.44
C GLN A 284 2.45 34.74 -10.37
N THR A 285 3.52 34.08 -10.82
CA THR A 285 3.44 32.85 -11.62
C THR A 285 4.60 31.96 -11.25
N LEU A 286 4.30 30.68 -10.99
CA LEU A 286 5.30 29.64 -10.77
C LEU A 286 4.84 28.39 -11.52
N ASN A 287 5.28 28.25 -12.76
CA ASN A 287 4.98 27.08 -13.58
C ASN A 287 6.22 26.22 -13.68
N LEU A 288 6.04 24.92 -13.52
CA LEU A 288 7.09 23.92 -13.65
C LEU A 288 6.65 22.90 -14.70
N THR A 289 7.57 22.53 -15.58
CA THR A 289 7.37 21.50 -16.59
C THR A 289 8.51 20.50 -16.54
N ALA A 290 8.20 19.23 -16.66
CA ALA A 290 9.19 18.18 -16.86
C ALA A 290 8.75 17.32 -18.05
N GLU A 291 9.63 17.06 -18.99
CA GLU A 291 9.40 16.17 -20.11
C GLU A 291 10.50 15.12 -20.15
N LEU A 292 10.12 13.87 -20.43
CA LEU A 292 11.05 12.78 -20.68
C LEU A 292 10.73 12.20 -22.05
N ARG A 293 11.65 12.39 -23.00
CA ARG A 293 11.49 11.93 -24.38
C ARG A 293 12.81 11.40 -24.90
N ASN A 294 12.78 10.22 -25.54
CA ASN A 294 13.98 9.59 -26.11
C ASN A 294 15.16 9.52 -25.11
N ASN A 295 14.85 9.13 -23.86
CA ASN A 295 15.82 9.04 -22.77
C ASN A 295 16.51 10.37 -22.38
N ARG A 296 15.90 11.51 -22.71
CA ARG A 296 16.36 12.85 -22.32
C ARG A 296 15.31 13.53 -21.45
N ALA A 297 15.75 14.00 -20.28
CA ALA A 297 14.95 14.79 -19.38
C ALA A 297 15.13 16.28 -19.69
N GLU A 298 14.02 16.97 -19.93
CA GLU A 298 13.98 18.43 -20.06
C GLU A 298 13.15 18.99 -18.91
N LEU A 299 13.73 19.95 -18.19
CA LEU A 299 13.08 20.64 -17.07
C LEU A 299 12.94 22.11 -17.44
N GLY A 300 11.73 22.63 -17.30
CA GLY A 300 11.40 24.03 -17.57
C GLY A 300 10.74 24.68 -16.36
N TRP A 301 11.04 25.95 -16.13
CA TRP A 301 10.38 26.75 -15.12
C TRP A 301 10.13 28.16 -15.63
N THR A 302 8.94 28.68 -15.31
CA THR A 302 8.57 30.07 -15.56
C THR A 302 8.21 30.71 -14.23
N ILE A 303 9.05 31.67 -13.83
CA ILE A 303 8.97 32.34 -12.53
C ILE A 303 8.71 33.82 -12.78
N ARG A 304 7.65 34.35 -12.18
CA ARG A 304 7.41 35.79 -12.09
C ARG A 304 7.21 36.17 -10.64
N LEU A 305 8.10 37.00 -10.12
CA LEU A 305 8.07 37.46 -8.73
C LEU A 305 7.19 38.71 -8.60
N THR A 306 6.54 38.83 -7.45
CA THR A 306 5.93 40.08 -7.01
C THR A 306 6.96 40.84 -6.20
N ILE A 307 7.45 41.96 -6.74
CA ILE A 307 8.41 42.80 -6.02
C ILE A 307 7.63 43.64 -5.01
N THR A 308 7.90 43.44 -3.72
CA THR A 308 7.43 44.32 -2.64
C THR A 308 8.58 45.22 -2.19
N ALA A 309 8.27 46.41 -1.66
CA ALA A 309 9.29 47.36 -1.18
C ALA A 309 10.28 46.73 -0.18
N SER A 310 9.80 45.81 0.68
CA SER A 310 10.63 45.07 1.64
C SER A 310 11.70 44.15 1.03
N LEU A 311 11.49 43.67 -0.20
CA LEU A 311 12.45 42.84 -0.92
C LEU A 311 13.57 43.68 -1.53
N MET A 312 13.26 44.91 -1.96
CA MET A 312 14.23 45.85 -2.54
C MET A 312 15.17 46.43 -1.48
N ASP A 313 14.70 46.70 -0.26
CA ASP A 313 15.53 47.26 0.82
C ASP A 313 16.54 46.25 1.40
N ARG A 314 16.32 44.94 1.23
CA ARG A 314 17.22 43.88 1.76
C ARG A 314 18.18 43.28 0.74
N CYS A 315 18.06 43.63 -0.55
CA CYS A 315 19.01 43.24 -1.60
C CYS A 315 20.05 44.34 -1.91
N ARG A 316 20.10 45.41 -1.10
CA ARG A 316 21.15 46.43 -1.12
C ARG A 316 22.25 46.13 -0.12
#